data_AF-A0A413YU62-F1
#
_entry.id   AF-A0A413YU62-F1
#
_cell.length_a   1.000
_cell.length_b   1.000
_cell.length_c   1.000
_cell.angle_alpha   90.00
_cell.angle_beta   90.00
_cell.angle_gamma   90.00
#
_symmetry.space_group_name_H-M   'P 1'
#
loop_
_entity.id
_entity.type
_entity.pdbx_description
1 polymer ?
#
loop_
_entity_poly.entity_id
_entity_poly.type
_entity_poly.pdbx_seq_one_letter_code
_entity_poly.pdbx_strand_id
1 'polypeptide(L)'
;MSLTGFISYKRVGWTGQTPWNPTNLNIMDKGIKDNNDMIANLRSEVSALNSNIDVKNSFCKNVASINGTLEGYGYNYCYYNKSTKTGILYFASKIETPDSAQNNFTGYYDVTTVLKNMGITSFNKILESNYTPYDSTGIVRYKLVGYGTTLLYNSANQNYAFARYYTKDGNKGAWATTEFKKGDYITGTLIFS
;
A
#
# COMPACT_ATOMS: atom_id res chain seq x y z
N MET A 1 3.02 -17.33 10.08
CA MET A 1 2.73 -18.65 9.51
C MET A 1 3.55 -19.68 10.26
N SER A 2 2.91 -20.71 10.81
CA SER A 2 3.58 -21.75 11.59
C SER A 2 4.08 -22.86 10.65
N LEU A 3 5.36 -23.24 10.76
CA LEU A 3 5.98 -24.36 10.02
C LEU A 3 5.49 -25.74 10.49
N THR A 4 4.55 -25.81 11.44
CA THR A 4 4.06 -27.06 12.05
C THR A 4 3.25 -27.96 11.13
N GLY A 5 2.94 -27.52 9.90
CA GLY A 5 2.22 -28.32 8.90
C GLY A 5 3.11 -29.18 7.98
N PHE A 6 4.43 -28.99 8.00
CA PHE A 6 5.34 -29.82 7.21
C PHE A 6 5.53 -31.17 7.91
N ILE A 7 4.71 -32.16 7.54
CA ILE A 7 4.96 -33.57 7.86
C ILE A 7 6.39 -33.87 7.41
N SER A 8 7.24 -34.37 8.32
CA SER A 8 8.64 -34.65 8.05
C SER A 8 8.79 -35.51 6.79
N TYR A 9 9.29 -34.92 5.71
CA TYR A 9 9.49 -35.63 4.45
C TYR A 9 10.55 -36.72 4.65
N LYS A 10 10.15 -37.99 4.58
CA LYS A 10 11.08 -39.12 4.53
C LYS A 10 11.24 -39.57 3.08
N ARG A 11 12.38 -39.26 2.47
CA ARG A 11 12.73 -39.70 1.12
C ARG A 11 12.78 -41.23 1.08
N VAL A 12 11.94 -41.85 0.26
CA VAL A 12 12.03 -43.29 -0.03
C VAL A 12 13.11 -43.47 -1.09
N GLY A 13 14.20 -44.15 -0.73
CA GLY A 13 15.33 -44.42 -1.64
C GLY A 13 14.99 -45.56 -2.61
N TRP A 14 14.62 -45.22 -3.84
CA TRP A 14 14.40 -46.21 -4.90
C TRP A 14 15.72 -46.51 -5.61
N THR A 15 16.54 -47.40 -5.05
CA THR A 15 17.73 -47.91 -5.73
C THR A 15 17.82 -49.43 -5.57
N GLY A 16 17.76 -50.15 -6.69
CA GLY A 16 18.12 -51.58 -6.78
C GLY A 16 17.11 -52.59 -6.22
N GLN A 17 16.23 -53.11 -7.09
CA GLN A 17 15.58 -54.43 -7.10
C GLN A 17 14.89 -55.04 -5.83
N THR A 18 13.58 -55.31 -5.94
CA THR A 18 12.93 -56.64 -5.72
C THR A 18 11.46 -56.58 -6.22
N PRO A 19 10.83 -57.68 -6.67
CA PRO A 19 9.44 -57.68 -7.16
C PRO A 19 8.45 -57.20 -6.09
N TRP A 20 7.36 -56.57 -6.53
CA TRP A 20 6.29 -56.00 -5.70
C TRP A 20 5.72 -57.01 -4.68
N ASN A 21 6.29 -57.06 -3.48
CA ASN A 21 5.71 -57.78 -2.36
C ASN A 21 4.68 -56.89 -1.63
N PRO A 22 3.74 -57.47 -0.86
CA PRO A 22 2.69 -56.69 -0.19
C PRO A 22 3.22 -55.54 0.68
N THR A 23 4.39 -55.70 1.30
CA THR A 23 5.03 -54.67 2.11
C THR A 23 5.45 -53.45 1.29
N ASN A 24 6.08 -53.67 0.13
CA ASN A 24 6.52 -52.60 -0.76
C ASN A 24 5.33 -51.87 -1.41
N LEU A 25 4.25 -52.59 -1.72
CA LEU A 25 2.99 -51.99 -2.19
C LEU A 25 2.36 -51.10 -1.12
N ASN A 26 2.27 -51.57 0.13
CA ASN A 26 1.73 -50.77 1.25
C ASN A 26 2.56 -49.51 1.52
N ILE A 27 3.89 -49.57 1.40
CA ILE A 27 4.78 -48.39 1.55
C ILE A 27 4.53 -47.39 0.42
N MET A 28 4.37 -47.86 -0.81
CA MET A 28 4.04 -47.01 -1.95
C MET A 28 2.66 -46.37 -1.80
N ASP A 29 1.63 -47.14 -1.44
CA ASP A 29 0.28 -46.63 -1.21
C ASP A 29 0.24 -45.55 -0.13
N LYS A 30 0.97 -45.78 0.98
CA LYS A 30 1.15 -44.76 2.01
C LYS A 30 1.87 -43.53 1.47
N GLY A 31 2.96 -43.71 0.72
CA GLY A 31 3.69 -42.59 0.11
C GLY A 31 2.85 -41.78 -0.87
N ILE A 32 2.02 -42.42 -1.68
CA ILE A 32 1.07 -41.76 -2.59
C ILE A 32 0.02 -40.99 -1.80
N LYS A 33 -0.54 -41.58 -0.75
CA LYS A 33 -1.52 -40.91 0.12
C LYS A 33 -0.91 -39.68 0.79
N ASP A 34 0.24 -39.84 1.43
CA ASP A 34 0.94 -38.74 2.11
C ASP A 34 1.26 -37.61 1.11
N ASN A 35 1.68 -37.93 -0.12
CA ASN A 35 1.90 -36.94 -1.19
C ASN A 35 0.61 -36.23 -1.61
N ASN A 36 -0.50 -36.96 -1.77
CA ASN A 36 -1.79 -36.38 -2.13
C ASN A 36 -2.30 -35.42 -1.04
N ASP A 37 -2.15 -35.79 0.23
CA ASP A 37 -2.50 -34.96 1.38
C ASP A 37 -1.65 -33.68 1.41
N MET A 38 -0.34 -33.78 1.14
CA MET A 38 0.55 -32.61 1.00
C MET A 38 0.12 -31.69 -0.15
N ILE A 39 -0.21 -32.25 -1.32
CA ILE A 39 -0.69 -31.46 -2.47
C ILE A 39 -2.00 -30.75 -2.13
N ALA A 40 -2.93 -31.42 -1.43
CA ALA A 40 -4.19 -30.81 -1.01
C ALA A 40 -3.96 -29.63 -0.05
N ASN A 41 -3.04 -29.79 0.92
CA ASN A 41 -2.68 -28.71 1.84
C ASN A 41 -2.03 -27.54 1.11
N LEU A 42 -1.09 -27.79 0.19
CA LEU A 42 -0.47 -26.75 -0.63
C LEU A 42 -1.52 -25.98 -1.45
N ARG A 43 -2.48 -26.69 -2.07
CA ARG A 43 -3.57 -26.03 -2.81
C ARG A 43 -4.42 -25.14 -1.91
N SER A 44 -4.67 -25.56 -0.67
CA SER A 44 -5.40 -24.77 0.31
C SER A 44 -4.63 -23.50 0.72
N GLU A 45 -3.35 -23.64 1.05
CA GLU A 45 -2.49 -22.50 1.42
C GLU A 45 -2.34 -21.50 0.28
N VAL A 46 -2.13 -21.96 -0.95
CA VAL A 46 -2.06 -21.09 -2.14
C VAL A 46 -3.38 -20.34 -2.36
N SER A 47 -4.52 -21.02 -2.18
CA SER A 47 -5.84 -20.38 -2.28
C SER A 47 -6.04 -19.31 -1.19
N ALA A 48 -5.60 -19.59 0.03
CA ALA A 48 -5.66 -18.63 1.14
C ALA A 48 -4.76 -17.41 0.89
N LEU A 49 -3.55 -17.61 0.39
CA LEU A 49 -2.65 -16.51 0.01
C LEU A 49 -3.26 -15.64 -1.09
N ASN A 50 -3.80 -16.28 -2.14
CA ASN A 50 -4.39 -15.58 -3.28
C ASN A 50 -5.68 -14.82 -2.90
N SER A 51 -6.46 -15.36 -1.97
CA SER A 51 -7.70 -14.73 -1.51
C SER A 51 -7.48 -13.62 -0.49
N ASN A 52 -6.30 -13.47 0.13
CA ASN A 52 -6.04 -12.45 1.14
C ASN A 52 -5.62 -11.09 0.58
N ILE A 53 -5.11 -11.02 -0.65
CA ILE A 53 -4.66 -9.78 -1.28
C ILE A 53 -5.74 -9.29 -2.26
N ASP A 54 -6.25 -8.09 -2.02
CA ASP A 54 -7.12 -7.37 -2.95
C ASP A 54 -6.32 -6.29 -3.69
N VAL A 55 -6.55 -6.20 -5.00
CA VAL A 55 -6.11 -5.07 -5.82
C VAL A 55 -7.30 -4.14 -6.02
N LYS A 56 -7.18 -2.90 -5.55
CA LYS A 56 -8.25 -1.91 -5.55
C LYS A 56 -7.78 -0.62 -6.20
N ASN A 57 -8.71 0.13 -6.79
CA ASN A 57 -8.43 1.43 -7.36
C ASN A 57 -9.63 2.36 -7.22
N SER A 58 -9.38 3.66 -7.28
CA SER A 58 -10.41 4.69 -7.33
C SER A 58 -9.88 5.95 -7.99
N PHE A 59 -10.70 6.56 -8.84
CA PHE A 59 -10.49 7.94 -9.27
C PHE A 59 -11.44 8.85 -8.50
N CYS A 60 -10.91 9.80 -7.74
CA CYS A 60 -11.72 10.72 -6.94
C CYS A 60 -10.97 12.00 -6.59
N LYS A 61 -11.68 12.95 -5.98
CA LYS A 61 -11.05 14.05 -5.25
C LYS A 61 -10.25 13.41 -4.11
N ASN A 62 -8.95 13.67 -4.08
CA ASN A 62 -8.03 13.06 -3.12
C ASN A 62 -7.04 14.07 -2.53
N VAL A 63 -7.03 15.31 -3.04
CA VAL A 63 -6.35 16.46 -2.43
C VAL A 63 -7.39 17.51 -2.10
N ALA A 64 -7.32 18.04 -0.89
CA ALA A 64 -8.21 19.08 -0.40
C ALA A 64 -7.46 20.01 0.58
N SER A 65 -8.14 21.06 1.05
CA SER A 65 -7.67 21.91 2.15
C SER A 65 -8.77 22.15 3.17
N ILE A 66 -8.40 22.35 4.44
CA ILE A 66 -9.36 22.48 5.55
C ILE A 66 -10.23 23.73 5.40
N ASN A 67 -9.60 24.89 5.13
CA ASN A 67 -10.24 26.21 5.05
C ASN A 67 -9.84 26.97 3.77
N GLY A 68 -9.47 26.24 2.72
CA GLY A 68 -8.99 26.82 1.46
C GLY A 68 -9.78 26.31 0.27
N THR A 69 -9.40 26.76 -0.92
CA THR A 69 -9.99 26.32 -2.19
C THR A 69 -9.15 25.25 -2.89
N LEU A 70 -8.06 24.77 -2.26
CA LEU A 70 -7.21 23.76 -2.88
C LEU A 70 -7.99 22.47 -3.11
N GLU A 71 -8.05 22.04 -4.37
CA GLU A 71 -8.65 20.76 -4.77
C GLU A 71 -7.79 20.06 -5.82
N GLY A 72 -7.65 18.75 -5.66
CA GLY A 72 -7.01 17.90 -6.65
C GLY A 72 -7.71 16.55 -6.78
N TYR A 73 -7.68 16.05 -8.02
CA TYR A 73 -8.31 14.80 -8.44
C TYR A 73 -7.25 13.86 -8.96
N GLY A 74 -7.41 12.57 -8.68
CA GLY A 74 -6.34 11.64 -8.98
C GLY A 74 -6.76 10.19 -9.03
N TYR A 75 -5.89 9.40 -9.66
CA TYR A 75 -5.94 7.95 -9.63
C TYR A 75 -5.23 7.45 -8.37
N ASN A 76 -5.86 6.48 -7.73
CA ASN A 76 -5.37 5.84 -6.53
C ASN A 76 -5.41 4.33 -6.75
N TYR A 77 -4.37 3.64 -6.35
CA TYR A 77 -4.21 2.21 -6.58
C TYR A 77 -3.63 1.55 -5.33
N CYS A 78 -4.27 0.48 -4.85
CA CYS A 78 -3.97 -0.13 -3.56
C CYS A 78 -3.81 -1.64 -3.69
N TYR A 79 -2.73 -2.16 -3.10
CA TYR A 79 -2.64 -3.56 -2.69
C TYR A 79 -3.04 -3.66 -1.23
N TYR A 80 -4.08 -4.42 -0.92
CA TYR A 80 -4.63 -4.52 0.43
C TYR A 80 -4.67 -5.96 0.92
N ASN A 81 -4.06 -6.22 2.07
CA ASN A 81 -4.14 -7.52 2.74
C ASN A 81 -5.32 -7.52 3.72
N LYS A 82 -6.35 -8.31 3.42
CA LYS A 82 -7.58 -8.41 4.23
C LYS A 82 -7.35 -9.05 5.60
N SER A 83 -6.38 -9.95 5.71
CA SER A 83 -6.08 -10.66 6.96
C SER A 83 -5.39 -9.75 7.96
N THR A 84 -4.35 -9.03 7.53
CA THR A 84 -3.59 -8.12 8.39
C THR A 84 -4.18 -6.70 8.44
N LYS A 85 -5.14 -6.39 7.55
CA LYS A 85 -5.74 -5.06 7.36
C LYS A 85 -4.75 -3.97 6.98
N THR A 86 -3.63 -4.36 6.38
CA THR A 86 -2.58 -3.44 5.94
C THR A 86 -2.60 -3.27 4.42
N GLY A 87 -2.27 -2.08 3.93
CA GLY A 87 -2.19 -1.84 2.49
C GLY A 87 -1.04 -0.91 2.09
N ILE A 88 -0.69 -1.00 0.81
CA ILE A 88 0.21 -0.08 0.13
C ILE A 88 -0.62 0.65 -0.92
N LEU A 89 -0.71 1.97 -0.80
CA LEU A 89 -1.49 2.84 -1.67
C LEU A 89 -0.55 3.75 -2.45
N TYR A 90 -0.67 3.71 -3.77
CA TYR A 90 -0.05 4.63 -4.71
C TYR A 90 -1.09 5.65 -5.16
N PHE A 91 -0.69 6.90 -5.31
CA PHE A 91 -1.58 7.94 -5.81
C PHE A 91 -0.87 8.88 -6.78
N ALA A 92 -1.64 9.43 -7.70
CA ALA A 92 -1.25 10.52 -8.57
C ALA A 92 -2.43 11.50 -8.66
N SER A 93 -2.23 12.72 -8.18
CA SER A 93 -3.23 13.77 -8.05
C SER A 93 -2.84 14.98 -8.89
N LYS A 94 -3.76 15.47 -9.72
CA LYS A 94 -3.61 16.74 -10.41
C LYS A 94 -4.34 17.84 -9.65
N ILE A 95 -3.69 18.98 -9.46
CA ILE A 95 -4.29 20.16 -8.85
C ILE A 95 -5.19 20.84 -9.87
N GLU A 96 -6.48 20.94 -9.56
CA GLU A 96 -7.49 21.54 -10.44
C GLU A 96 -7.88 22.95 -9.98
N THR A 97 -8.01 23.12 -8.67
CA THR A 97 -8.29 24.42 -8.05
C THR A 97 -7.14 24.77 -7.11
N PRO A 98 -6.30 25.77 -7.42
CA PRO A 98 -5.28 26.24 -6.49
C PRO A 98 -5.90 27.11 -5.38
N ASP A 99 -5.13 27.34 -4.32
CA ASP A 99 -5.49 28.29 -3.26
C ASP A 99 -4.78 29.63 -3.49
N SER A 100 -5.38 30.73 -3.01
CA SER A 100 -4.80 32.07 -3.03
C SER A 100 -4.24 32.52 -1.67
N ALA A 101 -4.46 31.75 -0.59
CA ALA A 101 -4.00 32.06 0.76
C ALA A 101 -2.52 31.67 1.02
N GLN A 102 -1.66 32.68 1.25
CA GLN A 102 -0.21 32.49 1.44
C GLN A 102 0.21 31.85 2.78
N ASN A 103 -0.71 31.71 3.73
CA ASN A 103 -0.40 31.20 5.08
C ASN A 103 -1.17 29.91 5.43
N ASN A 104 -1.89 29.33 4.47
CA ASN A 104 -2.72 28.15 4.72
C ASN A 104 -1.88 26.87 4.63
N PHE A 105 -1.41 26.39 5.77
CA PHE A 105 -0.75 25.09 5.95
C PHE A 105 -1.74 23.92 6.01
N THR A 106 -2.76 23.95 5.15
CA THR A 106 -3.99 23.17 5.34
C THR A 106 -4.25 22.14 4.25
N GLY A 107 -3.38 22.05 3.23
CA GLY A 107 -3.48 21.05 2.17
C GLY A 107 -3.20 19.63 2.68
N TYR A 108 -4.09 18.70 2.38
CA TYR A 108 -4.00 17.31 2.82
C TYR A 108 -4.40 16.32 1.74
N TYR A 109 -3.92 15.09 1.89
CA TYR A 109 -4.38 13.95 1.11
C TYR A 109 -5.53 13.26 1.85
N ASP A 110 -6.70 13.18 1.22
CA ASP A 110 -7.92 12.61 1.81
C ASP A 110 -7.93 11.08 1.71
N VAL A 111 -7.02 10.45 2.45
CA VAL A 111 -6.87 8.99 2.50
C VAL A 111 -8.16 8.29 2.92
N THR A 112 -8.95 8.89 3.82
CA THR A 112 -10.20 8.31 4.32
C THR A 112 -11.23 8.16 3.21
N THR A 113 -11.47 9.22 2.44
CA THR A 113 -12.40 9.17 1.31
C THR A 113 -11.90 8.22 0.21
N VAL A 114 -10.60 8.25 -0.08
CA VAL A 114 -9.99 7.34 -1.08
C VAL A 114 -10.21 5.88 -0.69
N LEU A 115 -9.85 5.50 0.54
CA LEU A 115 -9.98 4.11 1.01
C LEU A 115 -11.44 3.68 1.11
N LYS A 116 -12.35 4.57 1.53
CA LYS A 116 -13.79 4.32 1.52
C LYS A 116 -14.32 4.01 0.12
N ASN A 117 -13.90 4.77 -0.89
CA ASN A 117 -14.28 4.54 -2.29
C ASN A 117 -13.74 3.22 -2.83
N MET A 118 -12.64 2.71 -2.27
CA MET A 118 -12.10 1.37 -2.56
C MET A 118 -12.78 0.24 -1.76
N GLY A 119 -13.73 0.56 -0.87
CA GLY A 119 -14.38 -0.39 0.02
C GLY A 119 -13.50 -0.88 1.18
N ILE A 120 -12.47 -0.09 1.55
CA ILE A 120 -11.60 -0.37 2.71
C ILE A 120 -12.07 0.52 3.86
N THR A 121 -12.59 -0.10 4.92
CA THR A 121 -13.19 0.62 6.07
C THR A 121 -12.40 0.48 7.36
N SER A 122 -11.36 -0.36 7.40
CA SER A 122 -10.58 -0.65 8.60
C SER A 122 -9.31 0.20 8.74
N PHE A 123 -9.24 1.33 8.04
CA PHE A 123 -8.09 2.23 8.14
C PHE A 123 -7.98 2.83 9.55
N ASN A 124 -6.81 2.71 10.17
CA ASN A 124 -6.49 3.31 11.46
C ASN A 124 -5.43 4.41 11.30
N LYS A 125 -4.29 4.09 10.69
CA LYS A 125 -3.19 5.04 10.55
C LYS A 125 -2.30 4.82 9.33
N ILE A 126 -1.62 5.88 8.92
CA ILE A 126 -0.47 5.78 8.02
C ILE A 126 0.76 5.36 8.84
N LEU A 127 1.46 4.34 8.37
CA LEU A 127 2.72 3.84 8.93
C LEU A 127 3.92 4.54 8.29
N GLU A 128 3.86 4.76 6.99
CA GLU A 128 4.91 5.41 6.20
C GLU A 128 4.27 6.11 5.00
N SER A 129 4.84 7.23 4.57
CA SER A 129 4.41 7.89 3.33
C SER A 129 5.49 8.75 2.72
N ASN A 130 5.43 8.88 1.40
CA ASN A 130 6.26 9.78 0.62
C ASN A 130 5.45 10.39 -0.52
N TYR A 131 5.84 11.58 -0.97
CA TYR A 131 5.23 12.18 -2.15
C TYR A 131 6.20 13.09 -2.89
N THR A 132 6.02 13.25 -4.20
CA THR A 132 6.77 14.17 -5.04
C THR A 132 5.83 15.06 -5.82
N PRO A 133 5.92 16.39 -5.65
CA PRO A 133 5.19 17.34 -6.48
C PRO A 133 5.98 17.71 -7.74
N TYR A 134 5.25 17.83 -8.84
CA TYR A 134 5.71 18.21 -10.17
C TYR A 134 4.89 19.40 -10.66
N ASP A 135 5.50 20.27 -11.45
CA ASP A 135 4.74 21.26 -12.19
C ASP A 135 4.01 20.62 -13.38
N SER A 136 3.22 21.43 -14.10
CA SER A 136 2.48 20.99 -15.27
C SER A 136 3.34 20.48 -16.44
N THR A 137 4.66 20.70 -16.39
CA THR A 137 5.61 20.22 -17.40
C THR A 137 6.32 18.94 -16.98
N GLY A 138 6.04 18.42 -15.78
CA GLY A 138 6.66 17.22 -15.23
C GLY A 138 8.02 17.47 -14.58
N ILE A 139 8.39 18.75 -14.35
CA ILE A 139 9.61 19.07 -13.61
C ILE A 139 9.29 19.03 -12.12
N VAL A 140 10.13 18.31 -11.37
CA VAL A 140 10.04 18.27 -9.90
C VAL A 140 10.12 19.71 -9.39
N ARG A 141 9.11 20.12 -8.63
CA ARG A 141 9.17 21.42 -7.98
C ARG A 141 10.10 21.24 -6.78
N TYR A 142 11.40 21.41 -6.95
CA TYR A 142 12.40 21.13 -5.89
C TYR A 142 12.26 22.04 -4.67
N LYS A 143 11.79 23.29 -4.85
CA LYS A 143 11.33 24.12 -3.73
C LYS A 143 10.25 23.43 -2.92
N LEU A 144 9.52 22.55 -3.62
CA LEU A 144 8.48 21.72 -3.09
C LEU A 144 8.94 20.33 -2.54
N VAL A 145 10.24 20.08 -2.42
CA VAL A 145 10.78 18.81 -1.90
C VAL A 145 11.77 19.16 -0.79
N GLY A 146 11.45 18.78 0.44
CA GLY A 146 12.41 18.90 1.56
C GLY A 146 13.45 17.78 1.57
N TYR A 147 14.26 17.68 2.63
CA TYR A 147 15.08 16.48 2.87
C TYR A 147 14.23 15.21 3.12
N GLY A 148 12.92 15.39 3.34
CA GLY A 148 11.90 14.34 3.22
C GLY A 148 10.51 14.96 3.03
N THR A 149 9.69 14.37 2.17
CA THR A 149 8.27 14.68 1.98
C THR A 149 7.45 13.55 2.59
N THR A 150 6.55 13.87 3.51
CA THR A 150 5.65 12.89 4.13
C THR A 150 4.27 13.48 4.29
N LEU A 151 3.27 12.63 4.37
CA LEU A 151 2.01 12.97 4.98
C LEU A 151 2.17 12.96 6.51
N LEU A 152 1.81 14.06 7.18
CA LEU A 152 1.88 14.18 8.63
C LEU A 152 0.47 14.25 9.20
N TYR A 153 0.20 13.41 10.20
CA TYR A 153 -1.10 13.44 10.88
C TYR A 153 -1.26 14.73 11.69
N ASN A 154 -2.32 15.47 11.42
CA ASN A 154 -2.72 16.64 12.19
C ASN A 154 -3.92 16.26 13.08
N SER A 155 -3.69 16.16 14.39
CA SER A 155 -4.72 15.77 15.36
C SER A 155 -5.85 16.80 15.52
N ALA A 156 -5.60 18.08 15.23
CA ALA A 156 -6.62 19.13 15.35
C ALA A 156 -7.69 19.00 14.26
N ASN A 157 -7.30 18.57 13.06
CA ASN A 157 -8.18 18.46 11.89
C ASN A 157 -8.43 17.00 11.45
N GLN A 158 -7.82 16.04 12.15
CA GLN A 158 -7.92 14.60 11.89
C GLN A 158 -7.59 14.21 10.43
N ASN A 159 -6.60 14.88 9.84
CA ASN A 159 -6.20 14.66 8.46
C ASN A 159 -4.70 14.45 8.30
N TYR A 160 -4.30 14.02 7.10
CA TYR A 160 -2.91 13.75 6.74
C TYR A 160 -2.40 14.85 5.81
N ALA A 161 -1.88 15.90 6.43
CA ALA A 161 -1.42 17.10 5.74
C ALA A 161 -0.11 16.81 4.97
N PHE A 162 0.06 17.44 3.82
CA PHE A 162 1.34 17.45 3.16
C PHE A 162 2.35 18.19 4.03
N ALA A 163 3.53 17.60 4.26
CA ALA A 163 4.58 18.18 5.09
C ALA A 163 5.96 17.94 4.49
N ARG A 164 6.89 18.86 4.77
CA ARG A 164 8.32 18.73 4.47
C ARG A 164 9.15 18.74 5.75
N TYR A 165 10.16 17.89 5.80
CA TYR A 165 11.25 17.99 6.76
C TYR A 165 12.39 18.78 6.11
N TYR A 166 12.61 20.00 6.60
CA TYR A 166 13.73 20.91 6.26
C TYR A 166 13.76 21.46 4.82
N THR A 167 13.84 22.79 4.66
CA THR A 167 14.38 23.40 3.43
C THR A 167 15.88 23.15 3.36
N LYS A 168 16.53 23.37 2.20
CA LYS A 168 18.01 23.34 2.08
C LYS A 168 18.72 24.24 3.11
N ASP A 169 17.99 25.20 3.68
CA ASP A 169 18.45 26.19 4.66
C ASP A 169 18.09 25.84 6.13
N GLY A 170 17.63 24.61 6.42
CA GLY A 170 17.50 24.09 7.78
C GLY A 170 16.25 24.52 8.58
N ASN A 171 15.33 25.29 7.99
CA ASN A 171 14.11 25.71 8.67
C ASN A 171 12.94 24.72 8.47
N LYS A 172 12.19 24.42 9.55
CA LYS A 172 10.90 23.73 9.48
C LYS A 172 9.88 24.69 8.86
N GLY A 173 9.27 24.31 7.75
CA GLY A 173 8.17 25.08 7.18
C GLY A 173 7.12 24.14 6.63
N ALA A 174 5.87 24.26 7.08
CA ALA A 174 4.78 23.64 6.37
C ALA A 174 4.60 24.29 4.97
N TRP A 175 3.67 23.79 4.15
CA TRP A 175 3.35 24.34 2.81
C TRP A 175 2.22 25.35 2.81
N ALA A 176 2.42 26.55 2.31
CA ALA A 176 1.28 27.35 1.92
C ALA A 176 0.60 26.67 0.72
N THR A 177 -0.71 26.45 0.80
CA THR A 177 -1.50 25.88 -0.31
C THR A 177 -1.35 26.67 -1.63
N THR A 178 -1.02 27.96 -1.55
CA THR A 178 -0.65 28.84 -2.70
C THR A 178 0.55 28.40 -3.50
N GLU A 179 1.40 27.53 -2.96
CA GLU A 179 2.56 27.07 -3.70
C GLU A 179 2.16 26.12 -4.84
N PHE A 180 1.01 25.45 -4.74
CA PHE A 180 0.45 24.61 -5.80
C PHE A 180 -0.28 25.45 -6.84
N LYS A 181 -0.02 25.17 -8.12
CA LYS A 181 -0.69 25.80 -9.25
C LYS A 181 -1.63 24.81 -9.94
N LYS A 182 -2.65 25.36 -10.62
CA LYS A 182 -3.49 24.55 -11.50
C LYS A 182 -2.61 23.81 -12.51
N GLY A 183 -2.84 22.51 -12.64
CA GLY A 183 -2.10 21.63 -13.54
C GLY A 183 -0.84 21.03 -12.94
N ASP A 184 -0.44 21.39 -11.72
CA ASP A 184 0.60 20.65 -11.01
C ASP A 184 0.13 19.24 -10.65
N TYR A 185 1.08 18.33 -10.46
CA TYR A 185 0.80 16.95 -10.09
C TYR A 185 1.52 16.57 -8.80
N ILE A 186 0.89 15.78 -7.95
CA ILE A 186 1.50 15.17 -6.77
C ILE A 186 1.40 13.66 -6.95
N THR A 187 2.53 12.97 -6.99
CA THR A 187 2.56 11.51 -6.93
C THR A 187 3.06 11.07 -5.57
N GLY A 188 2.64 9.91 -5.08
CA GLY A 188 3.14 9.44 -3.81
C GLY A 188 2.73 8.01 -3.49
N THR A 189 3.24 7.55 -2.36
CA THR A 189 2.94 6.23 -1.82
C THR A 189 2.74 6.35 -0.32
N LEU A 190 1.86 5.51 0.23
CA LEU A 190 1.72 5.36 1.66
C LEU A 190 1.46 3.89 2.03
N ILE A 191 1.98 3.51 3.18
CA ILE A 191 1.68 2.23 3.84
C ILE A 191 0.72 2.54 4.99
N PHE A 192 -0.36 1.78 5.11
CA PHE A 192 -1.34 1.97 6.16
C PHE A 192 -1.73 0.65 6.85
N SER A 193 -2.31 0.79 8.03
CA SER A 193 -2.94 -0.26 8.83
C SER A 193 -4.27 0.20 9.37
#